data_AF-A0A970SRD6-F1
#
_entry.id   AF-A0A970SRD6-F1
#
_cell.length_a   1.000
_cell.length_b   1.000
_cell.length_c   1.000
_cell.angle_alpha   90.00
_cell.angle_beta   90.00
_cell.angle_gamma   90.00
#
_symmetry.space_group_name_H-M   'P 1'
#
loop_
_entity.id
_entity.type
_entity.pdbx_description
1 polymer ?
#
loop_
_entity_poly.entity_id
_entity_poly.type
_entity_poly.pdbx_seq_one_letter_code
_entity_poly.pdbx_strand_id
1 'polypeptide(L)'
;MVFSMNTPRQRRSKSGFTLVELLVVIVVLAVLAAIVLPKFMDSGARSKESALRSDLKLIRTAVSLFQSDIGKYPNSLQDLAETDRSKVKDNSGVVVSANDWHGPYLDSVIIDPISGEAFSYDRTTGKVNSSAAGNSLDGTAFSTW
;
A
#
# COMPACT_ATOMS: atom_id res chain seq x y z
N MET A 1 74.44 -38.33 -35.45
CA MET A 1 73.48 -38.71 -34.37
C MET A 1 72.99 -37.42 -33.73
N VAL A 2 71.69 -37.10 -33.85
CA VAL A 2 71.09 -35.89 -33.25
C VAL A 2 70.26 -36.34 -32.05
N PHE A 3 70.62 -35.90 -30.84
CA PHE A 3 69.84 -36.15 -29.63
C PHE A 3 68.69 -35.14 -29.55
N SER A 4 67.45 -35.62 -29.66
CA SER A 4 66.24 -34.82 -29.46
C SER A 4 65.93 -34.73 -27.95
N MET A 5 66.04 -33.54 -27.37
CA MET A 5 65.78 -33.29 -25.96
C MET A 5 64.27 -33.07 -25.76
N ASN A 6 63.57 -34.06 -25.23
CA ASN A 6 62.14 -33.96 -24.97
C ASN A 6 61.90 -33.29 -23.60
N THR A 7 61.56 -32.00 -23.59
CA THR A 7 61.26 -31.25 -22.37
C THR A 7 59.97 -31.76 -21.71
N PRO A 8 59.98 -32.20 -20.43
CA PRO A 8 58.77 -32.67 -19.77
C PRO A 8 57.81 -31.49 -19.51
N ARG A 9 56.62 -31.56 -20.13
CA ARG A 9 55.53 -30.60 -19.95
C ARG A 9 54.95 -30.75 -18.53
N GLN A 10 55.26 -29.82 -17.63
CA GLN A 10 54.64 -29.77 -16.30
C GLN A 10 53.12 -29.66 -16.43
N ARG A 11 52.40 -30.69 -15.97
CA ARG A 11 50.95 -30.66 -15.83
C ARG A 11 50.62 -29.76 -14.63
N ARG A 12 50.08 -28.56 -14.89
CA ARG A 12 49.43 -27.77 -13.83
C ARG A 12 48.29 -28.62 -13.27
N SER A 13 48.31 -28.91 -11.97
CA SER A 13 47.18 -29.57 -11.33
C SER A 13 45.98 -28.62 -11.43
N LYS A 14 44.90 -29.09 -12.06
CA LYS A 14 43.62 -28.41 -11.97
C LYS A 14 43.03 -28.82 -10.62
N SER A 15 43.11 -27.93 -9.65
CA SER A 15 42.37 -28.04 -8.40
C SER A 15 40.87 -28.07 -8.73
N GLY A 16 40.21 -29.19 -8.42
CA GLY A 16 38.75 -29.33 -8.55
C GLY A 16 38.05 -28.88 -7.27
N PHE A 17 36.81 -28.42 -7.39
CA PHE A 17 35.94 -28.10 -6.27
C PHE A 17 35.75 -29.33 -5.37
N THR A 18 35.84 -29.17 -4.06
CA THR A 18 35.52 -30.26 -3.13
C THR A 18 34.02 -30.26 -2.80
N LEU A 19 33.46 -31.44 -2.48
CA LEU A 19 32.05 -31.55 -2.05
C LEU A 19 31.78 -30.73 -0.77
N VAL A 20 32.78 -30.63 0.11
CA VAL A 20 32.70 -29.86 1.36
C VAL A 20 32.53 -28.37 1.08
N GLU A 21 33.20 -27.86 0.04
CA GLU A 21 33.14 -26.46 -0.37
C GLU A 21 31.75 -26.08 -0.85
N LEU A 22 31.13 -26.95 -1.66
CA LEU A 22 29.76 -26.75 -2.10
C LEU A 22 28.76 -26.89 -0.93
N LEU A 23 29.01 -27.79 0.02
CA LEU A 23 28.18 -27.97 1.21
C LEU A 23 28.16 -26.72 2.08
N VAL A 24 29.31 -26.11 2.36
CA VAL A 24 29.38 -24.87 3.15
C VAL A 24 28.65 -23.73 2.44
N VAL A 25 28.79 -23.61 1.11
CA VAL A 25 28.10 -22.58 0.33
C VAL A 25 26.58 -22.71 0.42
N ILE A 26 26.01 -23.90 0.22
CA ILE A 26 24.56 -24.08 0.31
C ILE A 26 24.03 -23.87 1.73
N VAL A 27 24.82 -24.19 2.75
CA VAL A 27 24.46 -23.92 4.15
C VAL A 27 24.38 -22.42 4.41
N VAL A 28 25.38 -21.65 3.97
CA VAL A 28 25.36 -20.18 4.10
C VAL A 28 24.19 -19.57 3.31
N LEU A 29 23.93 -20.05 2.08
CA LEU A 29 22.78 -19.59 1.28
C LEU A 29 21.44 -19.90 1.96
N ALA A 30 21.29 -21.07 2.59
CA ALA A 30 20.07 -21.44 3.31
C ALA A 30 19.82 -20.52 4.53
N VAL A 31 20.86 -20.20 5.31
CA VAL A 31 20.77 -19.29 6.45
C VAL A 31 20.40 -17.87 5.99
N LEU A 32 21.05 -17.37 4.93
CA LEU A 32 20.74 -16.05 4.39
C LEU A 32 19.30 -15.98 3.85
N ALA A 33 18.86 -17.00 3.11
CA ALA A 33 17.49 -17.05 2.59
C ALA A 33 16.45 -17.04 3.71
N ALA A 34 16.70 -17.76 4.82
CA ALA A 34 15.79 -17.83 5.96
C ALA A 34 15.57 -16.47 6.65
N ILE A 35 16.61 -15.60 6.69
CA ILE A 35 16.53 -14.28 7.33
C ILE A 35 15.90 -13.24 6.39
N VAL A 36 16.23 -13.32 5.10
CA VAL A 36 15.90 -12.27 4.13
C VAL A 36 14.42 -12.34 3.69
N LEU A 37 13.87 -13.53 3.49
CA LEU A 37 12.51 -13.72 2.99
C LEU A 37 11.40 -13.03 3.83
N PRO A 38 11.33 -13.19 5.17
CA PRO A 38 10.25 -12.58 5.94
C PRO A 38 10.26 -11.04 5.90
N LYS A 39 11.43 -10.41 5.77
CA LYS A 39 11.57 -8.95 5.81
C LYS A 39 10.95 -8.25 4.60
N PHE A 40 10.88 -8.90 3.44
CA PHE A 40 10.34 -8.29 2.23
C PHE A 40 8.81 -8.29 2.17
N MET A 41 8.14 -9.24 2.85
CA MET A 41 6.67 -9.31 2.87
C MET A 41 6.04 -8.19 3.68
N ASP A 42 6.67 -7.78 4.80
CA ASP A 42 6.12 -6.77 5.70
C ASP A 42 6.19 -5.34 5.14
N SER A 43 7.21 -5.04 4.32
CA SER A 43 7.43 -3.69 3.79
C SER A 43 6.30 -3.23 2.85
N GLY A 44 5.82 -4.13 1.99
CA GLY A 44 4.71 -3.85 1.08
C GLY A 44 3.37 -3.70 1.78
N ALA A 45 3.12 -4.49 2.84
CA ALA A 45 1.92 -4.33 3.65
C ALA A 45 1.94 -2.99 4.41
N ARG A 46 3.09 -2.64 4.99
CA ARG A 46 3.26 -1.40 5.76
C ARG A 46 3.11 -0.14 4.92
N SER A 47 3.56 -0.15 3.66
CA SER A 47 3.37 0.98 2.75
C SER A 47 1.89 1.17 2.39
N LYS A 48 1.15 0.09 2.13
CA LYS A 48 -0.30 0.14 1.90
C LYS A 48 -1.08 0.63 3.11
N GLU A 49 -0.76 0.16 4.31
CA GLU A 49 -1.39 0.67 5.54
C GLU A 49 -1.10 2.15 5.79
N SER A 50 0.12 2.60 5.50
CA SER A 50 0.48 4.00 5.61
C SER A 50 -0.32 4.86 4.62
N ALA A 51 -0.50 4.40 3.39
CA ALA A 51 -1.34 5.06 2.40
C ALA A 51 -2.80 5.11 2.89
N LEU A 52 -3.34 3.97 3.33
CA LEU A 52 -4.71 3.87 3.86
C LEU A 52 -4.98 4.89 4.97
N ARG A 53 -4.08 5.01 5.97
CA ARG A 53 -4.23 5.96 7.07
C ARG A 53 -4.19 7.43 6.58
N SER A 54 -3.35 7.72 5.59
CA SER A 54 -3.28 9.05 4.98
C SER A 54 -4.57 9.39 4.23
N ASP A 55 -5.07 8.46 3.43
CA ASP A 55 -6.28 8.62 2.63
C ASP A 55 -7.51 8.80 3.53
N LEU A 56 -7.64 7.97 4.58
CA LEU A 56 -8.70 8.13 5.58
C LEU A 56 -8.67 9.52 6.23
N LYS A 57 -7.49 10.02 6.58
CA LYS A 57 -7.34 11.36 7.17
C LYS A 57 -7.77 12.45 6.18
N LEU A 58 -7.39 12.32 4.92
CA LEU A 58 -7.72 13.25 3.86
C LEU A 58 -9.25 13.31 3.66
N ILE A 59 -9.90 12.15 3.49
CA ILE A 59 -11.36 12.07 3.32
C ILE A 59 -12.10 12.59 4.56
N ARG A 60 -11.69 12.19 5.77
CA ARG A 60 -12.30 12.69 7.02
C ARG A 60 -12.20 14.20 7.16
N THR A 61 -11.07 14.77 6.74
CA THR A 61 -10.89 16.23 6.72
C THR A 61 -11.85 16.87 5.72
N ALA A 62 -11.97 16.32 4.51
CA ALA A 62 -12.90 16.81 3.50
C ALA A 62 -14.37 16.72 3.94
N VAL A 63 -14.78 15.62 4.58
CA VAL A 63 -16.12 15.47 5.18
C VAL A 63 -16.36 16.53 6.27
N SER A 64 -15.35 16.80 7.10
CA SER A 64 -15.46 17.81 8.17
C SER A 64 -15.55 19.23 7.60
N LEU A 65 -14.82 19.53 6.53
CA LEU A 65 -14.91 20.82 5.83
C LEU A 65 -16.29 20.99 5.19
N PHE A 66 -16.77 19.99 4.47
CA PHE A 66 -18.13 19.99 3.91
C PHE A 66 -19.18 20.23 5.01
N GLN A 67 -19.04 19.55 6.15
CA GLN A 67 -19.95 19.76 7.28
C GLN A 67 -19.84 21.17 7.86
N SER A 68 -18.64 21.74 7.93
CA SER A 68 -18.43 23.11 8.42
C SER A 68 -19.15 24.13 7.54
N ASP A 69 -19.12 23.91 6.22
CA ASP A 69 -19.65 24.84 5.23
C ASP A 69 -21.17 24.70 5.07
N ILE A 70 -21.67 23.46 4.97
CA ILE A 70 -23.08 23.17 4.70
C ILE A 70 -23.90 22.93 5.98
N GLY A 71 -23.24 22.69 7.11
CA GLY A 71 -23.88 22.29 8.38
C GLY A 71 -24.37 20.84 8.41
N LYS A 72 -24.20 20.09 7.32
CA LYS A 72 -24.63 18.69 7.15
C LYS A 72 -23.54 17.88 6.49
N TYR A 73 -23.60 16.56 6.65
CA TYR A 73 -22.69 15.65 5.96
C TYR A 73 -23.04 15.50 4.47
N PRO A 74 -22.07 15.14 3.61
CA PRO A 74 -22.35 14.85 2.20
C PRO A 74 -23.19 13.58 2.06
N ASN A 75 -23.98 13.47 1.00
CA ASN A 75 -24.77 12.25 0.72
C ASN A 75 -23.86 11.05 0.43
N SER A 76 -22.74 11.30 -0.27
CA SER A 76 -21.77 10.30 -0.70
C SER A 76 -20.36 10.89 -0.74
N LEU A 77 -19.32 10.05 -0.75
CA LEU A 77 -17.95 10.54 -0.90
C LEU A 77 -17.69 11.15 -2.28
N GLN A 78 -18.50 10.80 -3.28
CA GLN A 78 -18.44 11.39 -4.62
C GLN A 78 -18.79 12.88 -4.60
N ASP A 79 -19.69 13.31 -3.71
CA ASP A 79 -20.10 14.72 -3.57
C ASP A 79 -18.93 15.62 -3.12
N LEU A 80 -17.90 15.03 -2.48
CA LEU A 80 -16.70 15.78 -2.06
C LEU A 80 -15.75 16.10 -3.21
N ALA A 81 -15.74 15.27 -4.26
CA ALA A 81 -14.89 15.44 -5.44
C ALA A 81 -15.62 16.09 -6.62
N GLU A 82 -16.91 16.38 -6.46
CA GLU A 82 -17.73 16.95 -7.52
C GLU A 82 -17.43 18.44 -7.70
N THR A 83 -17.18 18.84 -8.95
CA THR A 83 -16.92 20.24 -9.30
C THR A 83 -18.21 20.98 -9.63
N ASP A 84 -19.23 20.26 -10.09
CA ASP A 84 -20.54 20.83 -10.37
C ASP A 84 -21.44 20.78 -9.13
N ARG A 85 -21.55 21.93 -8.45
CA ARG A 85 -22.41 22.13 -7.28
C ARG A 85 -23.83 21.58 -7.47
N SER A 86 -24.42 21.66 -8.67
CA SER A 86 -25.81 21.23 -8.88
C SER A 86 -26.05 19.74 -8.62
N LYS A 87 -24.96 18.95 -8.57
CA LYS A 87 -24.98 17.51 -8.27
C LYS A 87 -24.66 17.19 -6.82
N VAL A 88 -24.07 18.14 -6.09
CA VAL A 88 -23.62 17.98 -4.71
C VAL A 88 -24.84 17.95 -3.78
N LYS A 89 -24.97 16.86 -3.02
CA LYS A 89 -26.09 16.64 -2.09
C LYS A 89 -25.65 16.53 -0.64
N ASP A 90 -26.50 17.03 0.25
CA ASP A 90 -26.41 16.77 1.68
C ASP A 90 -26.92 15.35 2.03
N ASN A 91 -26.73 14.93 3.28
CA ASN A 91 -27.17 13.63 3.77
C ASN A 91 -28.70 13.39 3.71
N SER A 92 -29.50 14.43 3.45
CA SER A 92 -30.95 14.36 3.24
C SER A 92 -31.30 14.14 1.75
N GLY A 93 -30.29 14.11 0.86
CA GLY A 93 -30.45 13.97 -0.58
C GLY A 93 -30.81 15.28 -1.29
N VAL A 94 -30.74 16.42 -0.60
CA VAL A 94 -31.08 17.74 -1.13
C VAL A 94 -29.82 18.39 -1.70
N VAL A 95 -29.95 19.05 -2.85
CA VAL A 95 -28.84 19.79 -3.46
C VAL A 95 -28.42 20.94 -2.56
N VAL A 96 -27.12 21.10 -2.35
CA VAL A 96 -26.59 22.12 -1.45
C VAL A 96 -26.77 23.54 -2.01
N SER A 97 -26.92 24.50 -1.10
CA SER A 97 -27.05 25.93 -1.41
C SER A 97 -25.77 26.47 -2.07
N ALA A 98 -25.95 27.40 -3.01
CA ALA A 98 -24.85 28.01 -3.76
C ALA A 98 -23.95 28.92 -2.93
N ASN A 99 -24.50 29.54 -1.89
CA ASN A 99 -23.75 30.51 -1.10
C ASN A 99 -22.87 29.85 -0.05
N ASP A 100 -23.22 28.63 0.35
CA ASP A 100 -22.57 27.91 1.46
C ASP A 100 -21.53 26.90 0.94
N TRP A 101 -21.58 26.53 -0.34
CA TRP A 101 -20.65 25.56 -0.91
C TRP A 101 -19.37 26.23 -1.43
N HIS A 102 -18.23 25.83 -0.87
CA HIS A 102 -16.89 26.32 -1.26
C HIS A 102 -16.03 25.26 -1.97
N GLY A 103 -16.64 24.12 -2.33
CA GLY A 103 -15.95 22.95 -2.90
C GLY A 103 -15.43 23.13 -4.34
N PRO A 104 -14.76 22.12 -4.91
CA PRO A 104 -14.63 20.74 -4.39
C PRO A 104 -13.71 20.60 -3.16
N TYR A 105 -13.97 19.60 -2.33
CA TYR A 105 -13.22 19.33 -1.09
C TYR A 105 -12.19 18.20 -1.26
N LEU A 106 -12.27 17.45 -2.37
CA LEU A 106 -11.33 16.43 -2.82
C LEU A 106 -11.01 16.64 -4.30
N ASP A 107 -9.77 16.41 -4.70
CA ASP A 107 -9.38 16.47 -6.12
C ASP A 107 -9.94 15.30 -6.93
N SER A 108 -10.11 14.14 -6.30
CA SER A 108 -10.69 12.94 -6.91
C SER A 108 -11.19 11.97 -5.83
N VAL A 109 -12.04 11.03 -6.23
CA VAL A 109 -12.51 9.98 -5.32
C VAL A 109 -11.37 8.99 -5.09
N ILE A 110 -10.95 8.87 -3.82
CA ILE A 110 -9.88 7.97 -3.40
C ILE A 110 -10.45 6.56 -3.18
N ILE A 111 -9.70 5.55 -3.60
CA ILE A 111 -10.02 4.12 -3.44
C ILE A 111 -9.15 3.56 -2.32
N ASP A 112 -9.71 2.63 -1.54
CA ASP A 112 -8.98 1.98 -0.46
C ASP A 112 -7.83 1.12 -1.04
N PRO A 113 -6.55 1.42 -0.68
CA PRO A 113 -5.39 0.76 -1.27
C PRO A 113 -5.20 -0.71 -0.81
N ILE A 114 -5.96 -1.17 0.19
CA ILE A 114 -5.92 -2.54 0.69
C ILE A 114 -7.03 -3.37 0.07
N SER A 115 -8.27 -2.86 0.05
CA SER A 115 -9.41 -3.59 -0.52
C SER A 115 -9.50 -3.48 -2.04
N GLY A 116 -9.03 -2.37 -2.61
CA GLY A 116 -9.26 -2.01 -4.01
C GLY A 116 -10.67 -1.45 -4.30
N GLU A 117 -11.47 -1.25 -3.26
CA GLU A 117 -12.86 -0.77 -3.35
C GLU A 117 -13.01 0.63 -2.73
N ALA A 118 -14.18 1.27 -2.90
CA ALA A 118 -14.46 2.53 -2.22
C ALA A 118 -14.47 2.37 -0.69
N PHE A 119 -14.16 3.45 0.04
CA PHE A 119 -14.28 3.49 1.49
C PHE A 119 -15.73 3.30 1.96
N SER A 120 -15.90 2.70 3.14
CA SER A 120 -17.20 2.65 3.80
C SER A 120 -17.53 4.02 4.38
N TYR A 121 -18.71 4.54 4.07
CA TYR A 121 -19.13 5.86 4.51
C TYR A 121 -20.55 5.82 5.09
N ASP A 122 -20.70 6.38 6.29
CA ASP A 122 -21.97 6.58 6.95
C ASP A 122 -22.35 8.07 6.90
N ARG A 123 -23.28 8.41 6.00
CA ARG A 123 -23.81 9.78 5.80
C ARG A 123 -24.58 10.35 7.00
N THR A 124 -25.00 9.52 7.95
CA THR A 124 -25.70 9.99 9.15
C THR A 124 -24.69 10.48 10.18
N THR A 125 -23.57 9.78 10.33
CA THR A 125 -22.54 10.10 11.33
C THR A 125 -21.32 10.82 10.76
N GLY A 126 -21.18 10.88 9.42
CA GLY A 126 -20.00 11.37 8.74
C GLY A 126 -18.79 10.45 8.86
N LYS A 127 -18.96 9.25 9.42
CA LYS A 127 -17.84 8.32 9.64
C LYS A 127 -17.42 7.68 8.34
N VAL A 128 -16.10 7.64 8.13
CA VAL A 128 -15.44 7.02 6.98
C VAL A 128 -14.50 5.97 7.52
N ASN A 129 -14.66 4.72 7.11
CA ASN A 129 -13.80 3.60 7.50
C ASN A 129 -13.29 2.85 6.28
N SER A 130 -12.20 2.09 6.46
CA SER A 130 -11.71 1.18 5.43
C SER A 130 -12.75 0.11 5.09
N SER A 131 -12.83 -0.27 3.80
CA SER A 131 -13.65 -1.39 3.32
C SER A 131 -12.88 -2.71 3.29
N ALA A 132 -11.60 -2.70 3.68
CA ALA A 132 -10.74 -3.87 3.67
C ALA A 132 -11.18 -4.92 4.70
N ALA A 133 -11.13 -6.18 4.26
CA ALA A 133 -11.31 -7.33 5.13
C ALA A 133 -10.00 -7.65 5.88
N GLY A 134 -10.14 -8.21 7.08
CA GLY A 134 -9.01 -8.66 7.89
C GLY A 134 -8.41 -7.59 8.79
N ASN A 135 -7.18 -7.84 9.21
CA ASN A 135 -6.50 -7.08 10.24
C ASN A 135 -5.21 -6.46 9.69
N SER A 136 -4.84 -5.32 10.29
CA SER A 136 -3.55 -4.70 10.12
C SER A 136 -2.41 -5.55 10.69
N LEU A 137 -1.19 -5.22 10.30
CA LEU A 137 0.07 -5.65 10.93
C LEU A 137 0.05 -5.50 12.46
N ASP A 138 -0.68 -4.51 13.00
CA ASP A 138 -0.83 -4.27 14.45
C ASP A 138 -1.94 -5.13 15.09
N GLY A 139 -2.64 -5.97 14.32
CA GLY A 139 -3.71 -6.87 14.77
C GLY A 139 -5.11 -6.25 14.86
N THR A 140 -5.24 -4.93 14.68
CA THR A 140 -6.53 -4.23 14.65
C THR A 140 -7.26 -4.46 13.32
N ALA A 141 -8.57 -4.70 13.35
CA ALA A 141 -9.37 -4.86 12.13
C ALA A 141 -9.44 -3.56 11.31
N PHE A 142 -9.27 -3.65 9.99
CA PHE A 142 -9.32 -2.46 9.11
C PHE A 142 -10.68 -1.76 9.14
N SER A 143 -11.77 -2.48 9.38
CA SER A 143 -13.12 -1.90 9.53
C SER A 143 -13.26 -0.93 10.71
N THR A 144 -12.31 -0.95 11.66
CA THR A 144 -12.26 -0.02 12.80
C THR A 144 -11.43 1.23 12.52
N TRP A 145 -10.72 1.27 11.41
CA TRP A 145 -9.78 2.34 11.05
C TRP A 145 -10.43 3.53 10.40
#